data_AF-A0A539EQZ3-F1
#
_entry.id   AF-A0A539EQZ3-F1
#
_cell.length_a   1.000
_cell.length_b   1.000
_cell.length_c   1.000
_cell.angle_alpha   90.00
_cell.angle_beta   90.00
_cell.angle_gamma   90.00
#
_symmetry.space_group_name_H-M   'P 1'
#
loop_
_entity.id
_entity.type
_entity.pdbx_description
1 polymer ?
#
loop_
_entity_poly.entity_id
_entity_poly.type
_entity_poly.pdbx_seq_one_letter_code
_entity_poly.pdbx_strand_id
1 'polypeptide(L)'
;AAAVVEPDYGTAAPRPGLARPTQAPPTRTLHLLAKPLRETVELGVVARVLHYSLETGFQFVKAALVWQATGSVTAGLALLAFELAKLPPMITAQSLADLQARYWWRRRSVMKELSAQPGVKGLKILTAAHVEFSGILARRKENTGLIFVESDGGLEAEVGRFGVPIAVKNAEAARVRLVMVQKDRSARIPWMPTLAELLAEARLPDDVARSWRSTLAEQKADKGWLKRLFDFSKEKDLRIEATLVGADGSEQALGTLAMGRSARRLMGASALDRALGWLGFAPHGRAIPLARR
;
A
#
# COMPACT_ATOMS: atom_id res chain seq x y z
N ALA A 1 -0.90 23.83 -95.06
CA ALA A 1 -1.35 23.66 -93.67
C ALA A 1 -0.25 22.92 -92.91
N ALA A 2 0.43 23.60 -92.00
CA ALA A 2 1.30 22.98 -91.01
C ALA A 2 1.21 23.85 -89.77
N ALA A 3 0.49 23.34 -88.77
CA ALA A 3 0.14 24.05 -87.55
C ALA A 3 1.38 24.24 -86.67
N VAL A 4 1.52 25.46 -86.15
CA VAL A 4 2.45 25.82 -85.07
C VAL A 4 2.00 25.08 -83.82
N VAL A 5 2.85 24.23 -83.27
CA VAL A 5 2.65 23.58 -81.97
C VAL A 5 3.44 24.38 -80.94
N GLU A 6 2.72 25.11 -80.09
CA GLU A 6 3.30 25.72 -78.89
C GLU A 6 3.73 24.62 -77.91
N PRO A 7 4.89 24.74 -77.25
CA PRO A 7 5.27 23.83 -76.18
C PRO A 7 4.47 24.13 -74.92
N ASP A 8 3.76 23.10 -74.46
CA ASP A 8 2.98 23.04 -73.23
C ASP A 8 3.90 23.23 -72.00
N TYR A 9 3.60 24.24 -71.17
CA TYR A 9 4.31 24.49 -69.92
C TYR A 9 3.87 23.45 -68.89
N GLY A 10 4.61 22.33 -68.85
CA GLY A 10 4.48 21.29 -67.83
C GLY A 10 4.50 21.88 -66.42
N THR A 11 3.43 21.63 -65.69
CA THR A 11 3.20 22.00 -64.29
C THR A 11 4.33 21.45 -63.41
N ALA A 12 4.99 22.34 -62.67
CA ALA A 12 6.05 21.98 -61.74
C ALA A 12 5.58 20.92 -60.74
N ALA A 13 6.29 19.79 -60.69
CA ALA A 13 6.05 18.74 -59.71
C ALA A 13 6.17 19.31 -58.28
N PRO A 14 5.25 18.97 -57.35
CA PRO A 14 5.34 19.43 -55.97
C PRO A 14 6.62 18.88 -55.34
N ARG A 15 7.43 19.77 -54.78
CA ARG A 15 8.66 19.41 -54.04
C ARG A 15 8.30 18.42 -52.93
N PRO A 16 9.05 17.32 -52.75
CA PRO A 16 8.83 16.43 -51.61
C PRO A 16 8.99 17.25 -50.33
N GLY A 17 7.90 17.35 -49.57
CA GLY A 17 7.91 17.97 -48.26
C GLY A 17 8.95 17.29 -47.39
N LEU A 18 9.83 18.09 -46.79
CA LEU A 18 10.77 17.65 -45.76
C LEU A 18 10.01 16.80 -44.75
N ALA A 19 10.33 15.51 -44.68
CA ALA A 19 9.79 14.62 -43.67
C ALA A 19 10.03 15.28 -42.31
N ARG A 20 8.95 15.49 -41.53
CA ARG A 20 9.06 15.93 -40.14
C ARG A 20 10.08 15.01 -39.46
N PRO A 21 11.05 15.53 -38.69
CA PRO A 21 11.93 14.68 -37.92
C PRO A 21 11.05 13.80 -37.04
N THR A 22 11.14 12.49 -37.25
CA THR A 22 10.54 11.49 -36.39
C THR A 22 11.19 11.68 -35.03
N GLN A 23 10.55 12.44 -34.14
CA GLN A 23 10.98 12.55 -32.76
C GLN A 23 11.01 11.13 -32.21
N ALA A 24 12.20 10.66 -31.82
CA ALA A 24 12.35 9.41 -31.09
C ALA A 24 11.37 9.46 -29.90
N PRO A 25 10.62 8.38 -29.62
CA PRO A 25 9.68 8.38 -28.52
C PRO A 25 10.43 8.78 -27.24
N PRO A 26 9.89 9.72 -26.43
CA PRO A 26 10.55 10.13 -25.20
C PRO A 26 10.79 8.88 -24.36
N THR A 27 12.06 8.56 -24.10
CA THR A 27 12.46 7.43 -23.26
C THR A 27 11.98 7.73 -21.85
N ARG A 28 10.81 7.19 -21.50
CA ARG A 28 10.29 7.24 -20.13
C ARG A 28 11.32 6.61 -19.20
N THR A 29 11.78 7.40 -18.24
CA THR A 29 12.74 6.94 -17.24
C THR A 29 12.00 6.71 -15.93
N LEU A 30 12.25 5.57 -15.30
CA LEU A 30 11.72 5.26 -13.97
C LEU A 30 12.74 5.71 -12.92
N HIS A 31 12.29 6.48 -11.94
CA HIS A 31 13.10 6.98 -10.84
C HIS A 31 12.54 6.49 -9.51
N LEU A 32 13.42 6.03 -8.63
CA LEU A 32 13.11 5.79 -7.23
C LEU A 32 13.50 7.04 -6.43
N LEU A 33 12.58 7.62 -5.66
CA LEU A 33 12.95 8.74 -4.78
C LEU A 33 13.78 8.23 -3.60
N ALA A 34 14.88 8.92 -3.29
CA ALA A 34 15.83 8.49 -2.26
C ALA A 34 15.22 8.44 -0.85
N LYS A 35 14.28 9.33 -0.54
CA LYS A 35 13.57 9.33 0.76
C LYS A 35 12.20 8.66 0.62
N PRO A 36 11.85 7.70 1.49
CA PRO A 36 10.54 7.08 1.48
C PRO A 36 9.44 8.06 1.92
N LEU A 37 8.20 7.75 1.56
CA LEU A 37 7.01 8.41 2.07
C LEU A 37 6.91 8.16 3.58
N ARG A 38 7.38 9.11 4.39
CA ARG A 38 7.21 9.11 5.86
C ARG A 38 6.00 9.94 6.25
N GLU A 39 4.83 9.31 6.29
CA GLU A 39 3.59 9.97 6.72
C GLU A 39 3.06 9.30 7.99
N THR A 40 2.92 10.11 9.05
CA THR A 40 2.33 9.69 10.31
C THR A 40 1.00 10.40 10.52
N VAL A 41 -0.05 9.62 10.76
CA VAL A 41 -1.37 10.12 11.13
C VAL A 41 -1.70 9.63 12.53
N GLU A 42 -2.05 10.55 13.42
CA GLU A 42 -2.45 10.22 14.79
C GLU A 42 -3.84 10.81 15.09
N LEU A 43 -4.67 10.06 15.80
CA LEU A 43 -5.88 10.60 16.41
C LEU A 43 -5.48 11.43 17.62
N GLY A 44 -5.73 12.74 17.57
CA GLY A 44 -5.54 13.64 18.72
C GLY A 44 -6.50 13.28 19.87
N VAL A 45 -6.21 13.79 21.08
CA VAL A 45 -6.95 13.45 22.31
C VAL A 45 -8.46 13.63 22.15
N VAL A 46 -8.90 14.76 21.58
CA VAL A 46 -10.32 15.06 21.33
C VAL A 46 -10.96 14.01 20.43
N ALA A 47 -10.30 13.65 19.32
CA ALA A 47 -10.80 12.63 18.40
C ALA A 47 -10.94 11.27 19.09
N ARG A 48 -10.01 10.91 20.00
CA ARG A 48 -10.12 9.65 20.76
C ARG A 48 -11.32 9.65 21.67
N VAL A 49 -11.52 10.73 22.45
CA VAL A 49 -12.67 10.87 23.34
C VAL A 49 -13.96 10.78 22.54
N LEU A 50 -14.05 11.46 21.39
CA LEU A 50 -15.21 11.42 20.51
C LEU A 50 -15.54 10.00 20.02
N HIS A 51 -14.55 9.19 19.65
CA HIS A 51 -14.82 7.80 19.22
C HIS A 51 -15.44 6.95 20.35
N TYR A 52 -15.00 7.16 21.59
CA TYR A 52 -15.59 6.46 22.74
C TYR A 52 -16.97 7.02 23.10
N SER A 53 -17.12 8.34 23.16
CA SER A 53 -18.34 8.99 23.63
C SER A 53 -19.47 8.92 22.61
N LEU A 54 -19.21 9.10 21.32
CA LEU A 54 -20.23 9.01 20.27
C LEU A 54 -20.81 7.60 20.21
N GLU A 55 -19.96 6.58 20.15
CA GLU A 55 -20.44 5.19 20.04
C GLU A 55 -21.21 4.75 21.28
N THR A 56 -20.73 5.11 22.46
CA THR A 56 -21.43 4.84 23.72
C THR A 56 -22.77 5.57 23.74
N GLY A 57 -22.78 6.87 23.39
CA GLY A 57 -23.98 7.70 23.33
C GLY A 57 -25.02 7.16 22.34
N PHE A 58 -24.61 6.69 21.17
CA PHE A 58 -25.51 6.07 20.19
C PHE A 58 -26.22 4.83 20.76
N GLN A 59 -25.54 4.02 21.59
CA GLN A 59 -26.22 2.86 22.19
C GLN A 59 -27.24 3.27 23.26
N PHE A 60 -26.95 4.31 24.04
CA PHE A 60 -27.93 4.87 24.99
C PHE A 60 -29.16 5.44 24.26
N VAL A 61 -28.97 6.15 23.14
CA VAL A 61 -30.07 6.66 22.33
C VAL A 61 -30.92 5.52 21.75
N LYS A 62 -30.30 4.47 21.19
CA LYS A 62 -31.03 3.30 20.69
C LYS A 62 -31.83 2.60 21.79
N ALA A 63 -31.23 2.43 22.97
CA ALA A 63 -31.91 1.82 24.12
C ALA A 63 -33.11 2.67 24.59
N ALA A 64 -32.96 4.00 24.63
CA ALA A 64 -34.04 4.91 24.95
C ALA A 64 -35.17 4.88 23.91
N LEU A 65 -34.84 4.81 22.61
CA LEU A 65 -35.82 4.67 21.54
C LEU A 65 -36.61 3.36 21.66
N VAL A 66 -35.95 2.24 21.97
CA VAL A 66 -36.65 0.96 22.18
C VAL A 66 -37.51 1.00 23.44
N TRP A 67 -37.05 1.62 24.51
CA TRP A 67 -37.90 1.84 25.69
C TRP A 67 -39.14 2.67 25.33
N GLN A 68 -38.99 3.80 24.65
CA GLN A 68 -40.14 4.63 24.24
C GLN A 68 -41.10 3.87 23.30
N ALA A 69 -40.57 3.11 22.34
CA ALA A 69 -41.40 2.39 21.37
C ALA A 69 -42.14 1.18 21.97
N THR A 70 -41.55 0.52 22.97
CA THR A 70 -42.12 -0.70 23.58
C THR A 70 -42.82 -0.45 24.91
N GLY A 71 -42.63 0.73 25.52
CA GLY A 71 -43.05 1.03 26.90
C GLY A 71 -42.27 0.26 27.97
N SER A 72 -41.28 -0.56 27.59
CA SER A 72 -40.58 -1.49 28.49
C SER A 72 -39.14 -1.05 28.77
N VAL A 73 -38.87 -0.70 30.03
CA VAL A 73 -37.50 -0.39 30.51
C VAL A 73 -36.59 -1.62 30.37
N THR A 74 -37.12 -2.82 30.63
CA THR A 74 -36.34 -4.06 30.54
C THR A 74 -35.94 -4.37 29.10
N ALA A 75 -36.79 -4.09 28.11
CA ALA A 75 -36.44 -4.20 26.69
C ALA A 75 -35.32 -3.22 26.29
N GLY A 76 -35.40 -1.96 26.76
CA GLY A 76 -34.34 -0.96 26.54
C GLY A 76 -33.00 -1.38 27.16
N LEU A 77 -33.01 -1.87 28.42
CA LEU A 77 -31.81 -2.33 29.10
C LEU A 77 -31.21 -3.59 28.47
N ALA A 78 -32.05 -4.54 28.04
CA ALA A 78 -31.58 -5.75 27.35
C ALA A 78 -30.89 -5.39 26.02
N LEU A 79 -31.47 -4.45 25.26
CA LEU A 79 -30.82 -3.95 24.04
C LEU A 79 -29.50 -3.24 24.36
N LEU A 80 -29.47 -2.40 25.39
CA LEU A 80 -28.25 -1.70 25.81
C LEU A 80 -27.14 -2.71 26.13
N ALA A 81 -27.43 -3.72 26.94
CA ALA A 81 -26.46 -4.76 27.30
C ALA A 81 -25.92 -5.49 26.05
N PHE A 82 -26.80 -5.81 25.10
CA PHE A 82 -26.41 -6.44 23.83
C PHE A 82 -25.54 -5.53 22.95
N GLU A 83 -25.87 -4.25 22.83
CA GLU A 83 -25.10 -3.29 22.02
C GLU A 83 -23.76 -2.91 22.68
N LEU A 84 -23.71 -2.83 24.01
CA LEU A 84 -22.46 -2.61 24.76
C LEU A 84 -21.44 -3.73 24.49
N ALA A 85 -21.89 -4.99 24.34
CA ALA A 85 -21.00 -6.10 23.97
C ALA A 85 -20.39 -5.94 22.57
N LYS A 86 -21.03 -5.18 21.66
CA LYS A 86 -20.55 -4.89 20.31
C LYS A 86 -19.70 -3.62 20.20
N LEU A 87 -19.66 -2.78 21.23
CA LEU A 87 -18.88 -1.54 21.21
C LEU A 87 -17.39 -1.75 20.87
N PRO A 88 -16.69 -2.75 21.46
CA PRO A 88 -15.27 -2.94 21.18
C PRO A 88 -14.92 -3.07 19.69
N PRO A 89 -15.55 -3.99 18.91
CA PRO A 89 -15.27 -4.08 17.49
C PRO A 89 -15.75 -2.86 16.69
N MET A 90 -16.85 -2.19 17.08
CA MET A 90 -17.33 -0.99 16.38
C MET A 90 -16.37 0.20 16.51
N ILE A 91 -15.94 0.52 17.73
CA ILE A 91 -14.95 1.59 18.00
C ILE A 91 -13.64 1.29 17.26
N THR A 92 -13.22 0.01 17.25
CA THR A 92 -12.03 -0.42 16.50
C THR A 92 -12.19 -0.16 14.99
N ALA A 93 -13.31 -0.56 14.42
CA ALA A 93 -13.57 -0.43 12.98
C ALA A 93 -13.64 1.04 12.54
N GLN A 94 -14.33 1.88 13.31
CA GLN A 94 -14.47 3.30 13.01
C GLN A 94 -13.15 4.07 13.13
N SER A 95 -12.39 3.85 14.22
CA SER A 95 -11.08 4.50 14.37
C SER A 95 -10.10 4.09 13.27
N LEU A 96 -10.16 2.84 12.81
CA LEU A 96 -9.43 2.39 11.62
C LEU A 96 -9.88 3.10 10.36
N ALA A 97 -11.19 3.28 10.16
CA ALA A 97 -11.74 3.98 9.00
C ALA A 97 -11.33 5.46 8.98
N ASP A 98 -11.40 6.16 10.12
CA ASP A 98 -10.97 7.56 10.23
C ASP A 98 -9.47 7.70 9.91
N LEU A 99 -8.61 6.88 10.55
CA LEU A 99 -7.18 6.87 10.23
C LEU A 99 -6.91 6.53 8.75
N GLN A 100 -7.67 5.62 8.16
CA GLN A 100 -7.55 5.26 6.75
C GLN A 100 -7.94 6.43 5.84
N ALA A 101 -9.02 7.14 6.16
CA ALA A 101 -9.49 8.30 5.41
C ALA A 101 -8.48 9.45 5.48
N ARG A 102 -8.03 9.83 6.68
CA ARG A 102 -6.98 10.85 6.87
C ARG A 102 -5.69 10.50 6.13
N TYR A 103 -5.29 9.24 6.21
CA TYR A 103 -4.14 8.73 5.47
C TYR A 103 -4.34 8.87 3.96
N TRP A 104 -5.51 8.50 3.44
CA TRP A 104 -5.83 8.61 2.02
C TRP A 104 -5.76 10.07 1.55
N TRP A 105 -6.28 11.01 2.34
CA TRP A 105 -6.19 12.45 2.07
C TRP A 105 -4.74 12.93 2.01
N ARG A 106 -3.91 12.59 3.01
CA ARG A 106 -2.47 12.95 2.99
C ARG A 106 -1.75 12.37 1.79
N ARG A 107 -1.96 11.09 1.51
CA ARG A 107 -1.37 10.42 0.34
C ARG A 107 -1.79 11.11 -0.95
N ARG A 108 -3.06 11.49 -1.09
CA ARG A 108 -3.56 12.24 -2.25
C ARG A 108 -2.88 13.59 -2.40
N SER A 109 -2.64 14.30 -1.30
CA SER A 109 -1.89 15.55 -1.28
C SER A 109 -0.46 15.36 -1.81
N VAL A 110 0.24 14.32 -1.36
CA VAL A 110 1.60 14.00 -1.83
C VAL A 110 1.61 13.62 -3.31
N MET A 111 0.66 12.80 -3.75
CA MET A 111 0.53 12.49 -5.19
C MET A 111 0.20 13.74 -6.02
N LYS A 112 -0.47 14.74 -5.44
CA LYS A 112 -0.72 16.03 -6.09
C LYS A 112 0.54 16.88 -6.22
N GLU A 113 1.30 16.98 -5.13
CA GLU A 113 2.60 17.63 -5.10
C GLU A 113 3.55 17.02 -6.14
N LEU A 114 3.74 15.70 -6.12
CA LEU A 114 4.63 15.02 -7.06
C LEU A 114 4.17 15.09 -8.51
N SER A 115 2.86 15.04 -8.78
CA SER A 115 2.36 15.15 -10.15
C SER A 115 2.51 16.56 -10.75
N ALA A 116 2.70 17.57 -9.89
CA ALA A 116 2.89 18.94 -10.34
C ALA A 116 4.36 19.20 -10.76
N GLN A 117 5.27 18.27 -10.46
CA GLN A 117 6.66 18.36 -10.87
C GLN A 117 6.80 18.27 -12.40
N PRO A 118 7.58 19.16 -13.03
CA PRO A 118 7.82 19.11 -14.46
C PRO A 118 8.37 17.74 -14.91
N GLY A 119 7.89 17.24 -16.05
CA GLY A 119 8.36 15.97 -16.63
C GLY A 119 7.70 14.71 -16.06
N VAL A 120 6.99 14.77 -14.92
CA VAL A 120 6.32 13.59 -14.35
C VAL A 120 5.14 13.14 -15.22
N LYS A 121 5.13 11.85 -15.58
CA LYS A 121 4.08 11.19 -16.37
C LYS A 121 3.30 10.13 -15.61
N GLY A 122 3.89 9.52 -14.60
CA GLY A 122 3.25 8.48 -13.80
C GLY A 122 3.84 8.36 -12.42
N LEU A 123 3.02 7.98 -11.43
CA LEU A 123 3.45 7.78 -10.05
C LEU A 123 2.99 6.41 -9.55
N LYS A 124 3.91 5.66 -8.95
CA LYS A 124 3.63 4.37 -8.30
C LYS A 124 4.21 4.38 -6.89
N ILE A 125 3.37 4.15 -5.89
CA ILE A 125 3.80 4.13 -4.48
C ILE A 125 3.53 2.75 -3.89
N LEU A 126 4.60 2.01 -3.56
CA LEU A 126 4.53 0.78 -2.77
C LEU A 126 4.30 1.15 -1.31
N THR A 127 3.17 0.75 -0.73
CA THR A 127 2.80 1.20 0.62
C THR A 127 3.11 0.18 1.70
N ALA A 128 4.00 0.56 2.63
CA ALA A 128 4.11 -0.08 3.94
C ALA A 128 3.33 0.74 4.96
N ALA A 129 2.29 0.18 5.56
CA ALA A 129 1.56 0.84 6.63
C ALA A 129 1.53 -0.02 7.89
N HIS A 130 1.76 0.63 9.02
CA HIS A 130 1.60 0.08 10.36
C HIS A 130 0.55 0.86 11.13
N VAL A 131 -0.24 0.17 11.95
CA VAL A 131 -1.25 0.78 12.80
C VAL A 131 -0.99 0.39 14.24
N GLU A 132 -0.81 1.39 15.09
CA GLU A 132 -0.71 1.23 16.53
C GLU A 132 -2.09 1.40 17.17
N PHE A 133 -2.36 0.55 18.15
CA PHE A 133 -3.62 0.55 18.90
C PHE A 133 -3.36 0.96 20.35
N SER A 134 -4.31 1.70 20.91
CA SER A 134 -4.43 2.00 22.34
C SER A 134 -5.69 1.32 22.86
N GLY A 135 -5.55 0.11 23.40
CA GLY A 135 -6.69 -0.76 23.69
C GLY A 135 -7.43 -1.14 22.40
N ILE A 136 -8.73 -0.84 22.34
CA ILE A 136 -9.60 -1.09 21.18
C ILE A 136 -9.56 0.04 20.14
N LEU A 137 -8.88 1.15 20.43
CA LEU A 137 -8.82 2.30 19.51
C LEU A 137 -7.57 2.22 18.64
N ALA A 138 -7.73 2.31 17.31
CA ALA A 138 -6.60 2.55 16.42
C ALA A 138 -6.13 4.00 16.61
N ARG A 139 -4.93 4.20 17.17
CA ARG A 139 -4.44 5.51 17.61
C ARG A 139 -3.59 6.20 16.55
N ARG A 140 -2.66 5.46 15.95
CA ARG A 140 -1.63 6.01 15.07
C ARG A 140 -1.45 5.10 13.87
N LYS A 141 -1.24 5.69 12.70
CA LYS A 141 -0.88 5.01 11.48
C LYS A 141 0.40 5.61 10.92
N GLU A 142 1.42 4.78 10.81
CA GLU A 142 2.70 5.15 10.22
C GLU A 142 2.81 4.55 8.82
N ASN A 143 3.33 5.33 7.87
CA ASN A 143 3.64 4.86 6.53
C ASN A 143 5.12 5.05 6.22
N THR A 144 5.70 4.04 5.58
CA THR A 144 7.05 4.04 5.00
C THR A 144 6.96 3.47 3.59
N GLY A 145 6.42 4.26 2.66
CA GLY A 145 6.22 3.82 1.28
C GLY A 145 7.41 4.15 0.38
N LEU A 146 7.72 3.31 -0.60
CA LEU A 146 8.65 3.66 -1.68
C LEU A 146 7.90 4.37 -2.79
N ILE A 147 8.50 5.44 -3.31
CA ILE A 147 7.89 6.27 -4.35
C ILE A 147 8.69 6.09 -5.64
N PHE A 148 8.00 5.61 -6.68
CA PHE A 148 8.51 5.49 -8.03
C PHE A 148 7.83 6.53 -8.91
N VAL A 149 8.64 7.22 -9.71
CA VAL A 149 8.22 8.30 -10.59
C VAL A 149 8.65 7.98 -12.00
N GLU A 150 7.70 7.95 -12.93
CA GLU A 150 7.97 7.86 -14.36
C GLU A 150 8.02 9.28 -14.92
N SER A 151 9.12 9.65 -15.58
CA SER A 151 9.28 10.98 -16.18
C SER A 151 9.83 10.95 -17.60
N ASP A 152 9.44 11.97 -18.37
CA ASP A 152 9.98 12.27 -19.69
C ASP A 152 11.08 13.35 -19.54
N GLY A 153 12.28 13.10 -20.07
CA GLY A 153 13.37 14.09 -20.06
C GLY A 153 14.12 14.24 -18.72
N GLY A 154 13.91 13.31 -17.78
CA GLY A 154 14.56 13.32 -16.46
C GLY A 154 13.70 13.93 -15.36
N LEU A 155 14.23 13.99 -14.15
CA LEU A 155 13.65 14.72 -13.01
C LEU A 155 14.64 15.81 -12.59
N GLU A 156 14.16 16.80 -11.84
CA GLU A 156 15.03 17.77 -11.19
C GLU A 156 16.09 17.08 -10.32
N ALA A 157 17.23 17.73 -10.12
CA ALA A 157 18.32 17.22 -9.30
C ALA A 157 17.88 16.90 -7.86
N GLU A 158 16.88 17.62 -7.34
CA GLU A 158 16.24 17.34 -6.06
C GLU A 158 14.72 17.48 -6.20
N VAL A 159 13.96 16.46 -5.80
CA VAL A 159 12.50 16.47 -5.88
C VAL A 159 11.93 16.85 -4.51
N GLY A 160 11.85 18.15 -4.25
CA GLY A 160 11.30 18.71 -3.01
C GLY A 160 11.85 18.02 -1.75
N ARG A 161 10.97 17.58 -0.85
CA ARG A 161 11.38 16.89 0.39
C ARG A 161 11.89 15.45 0.20
N PHE A 162 11.83 14.90 -1.02
CA PHE A 162 12.15 13.50 -1.31
C PHE A 162 13.60 13.26 -1.73
N GLY A 163 14.38 14.34 -1.88
CA GLY A 163 15.81 14.29 -2.17
C GLY A 163 16.12 13.99 -3.64
N VAL A 164 17.36 13.56 -3.89
CA VAL A 164 17.87 13.26 -5.24
C VAL A 164 17.22 11.98 -5.78
N PRO A 165 16.61 12.01 -6.98
CA PRO A 165 16.01 10.83 -7.59
C PRO A 165 17.10 9.84 -8.07
N ILE A 166 16.85 8.55 -7.87
CA ILE A 166 17.74 7.46 -8.27
C ILE A 166 17.16 6.84 -9.54
N ALA A 167 17.87 7.01 -10.66
CA ALA A 167 17.43 6.45 -11.94
C ALA A 167 17.51 4.91 -11.94
N VAL A 168 16.40 4.27 -12.24
CA VAL A 168 16.31 2.81 -12.42
C VAL A 168 16.59 2.51 -13.90
N LYS A 169 17.81 2.04 -14.18
CA LYS A 169 18.28 1.81 -15.57
C LYS A 169 17.49 0.70 -16.30
N ASN A 170 17.07 -0.35 -15.61
CA ASN A 170 16.28 -1.44 -16.19
C ASN A 170 15.41 -2.12 -15.11
N ALA A 171 14.11 -1.84 -15.10
CA ALA A 171 13.17 -2.39 -14.10
C ALA A 171 12.86 -3.88 -14.31
N GLU A 172 13.07 -4.41 -15.52
CA GLU A 172 12.85 -5.83 -15.83
C GLU A 172 14.05 -6.69 -15.38
N ALA A 173 15.26 -6.14 -15.45
CA ALA A 173 16.47 -6.82 -14.97
C ALA A 173 16.70 -6.64 -13.46
N ALA A 174 16.31 -5.49 -12.89
CA ALA A 174 16.48 -5.23 -11.47
C ALA A 174 15.60 -6.15 -10.63
N ARG A 175 16.19 -6.84 -9.65
CA ARG A 175 15.49 -7.76 -8.74
C ARG A 175 15.27 -7.09 -7.39
N VAL A 176 14.13 -7.34 -6.77
CA VAL A 176 13.86 -6.88 -5.40
C VAL A 176 13.86 -8.11 -4.51
N ARG A 177 14.85 -8.22 -3.62
CA ARG A 177 14.90 -9.28 -2.62
C ARG A 177 14.03 -8.88 -1.43
N LEU A 178 13.01 -9.69 -1.17
CA LEU A 178 12.04 -9.51 -0.09
C LEU A 178 12.24 -10.62 0.94
N VAL A 179 12.47 -10.23 2.19
CA VAL A 179 12.71 -11.16 3.30
C VAL A 179 11.78 -10.81 4.45
N MET A 180 11.03 -11.80 4.94
CA MET A 180 10.30 -11.65 6.19
C MET A 180 11.30 -11.70 7.35
N VAL A 181 11.30 -10.67 8.17
CA VAL A 181 12.08 -10.55 9.40
C VAL A 181 11.13 -10.40 10.58
N GLN A 182 11.42 -11.09 11.68
CA GLN A 182 10.69 -10.95 12.93
C GLN A 182 11.69 -11.00 14.08
N LYS A 183 11.85 -9.85 14.77
CA LYS A 183 12.94 -9.63 15.74
C LYS A 183 14.30 -9.95 15.10
N ASP A 184 14.96 -11.00 15.57
CA ASP A 184 16.32 -11.40 15.16
C ASP A 184 16.32 -12.62 14.22
N ARG A 185 15.17 -13.01 13.69
CA ARG A 185 15.04 -14.17 12.78
C ARG A 185 14.46 -13.75 11.44
N SER A 186 15.09 -14.25 10.38
CA SER A 186 14.63 -14.09 9.00
C SER A 186 14.01 -15.38 8.49
N ALA A 187 13.02 -15.26 7.61
CA ALA A 187 12.50 -16.39 6.86
C ALA A 187 13.61 -17.02 6.00
N ARG A 188 13.54 -18.35 5.87
CA ARG A 188 14.54 -19.12 5.12
C ARG A 188 14.51 -18.84 3.62
N ILE A 189 13.32 -18.65 3.08
CA ILE A 189 13.11 -18.49 1.63
C ILE A 189 12.86 -17.01 1.33
N PRO A 190 13.75 -16.29 0.64
CA PRO A 190 13.46 -14.95 0.14
C PRO A 190 12.51 -15.03 -1.08
N TRP A 191 11.71 -13.98 -1.29
CA TRP A 191 11.00 -13.78 -2.55
C TRP A 191 11.79 -12.76 -3.40
N MET A 192 12.08 -13.08 -4.66
CA MET A 192 12.92 -12.25 -5.54
C MET A 192 12.23 -11.89 -6.88
N PRO A 193 11.10 -11.15 -6.86
CA PRO A 193 10.48 -10.67 -8.09
C PRO A 193 11.37 -9.64 -8.79
N THR A 194 11.16 -9.44 -10.08
CA THR A 194 11.68 -8.24 -10.76
C THR A 194 11.00 -7.00 -10.21
N LEU A 195 11.63 -5.84 -10.33
CA LEU A 195 11.00 -4.58 -9.94
C LEU A 195 9.75 -4.31 -10.80
N ALA A 196 9.78 -4.67 -12.09
CA ALA A 196 8.62 -4.61 -12.97
C ALA A 196 7.47 -5.50 -12.47
N GLU A 197 7.73 -6.75 -12.10
CA GLU A 197 6.73 -7.66 -11.51
C GLU A 197 6.13 -7.07 -10.22
N LEU A 198 6.97 -6.52 -9.35
CA LEU A 198 6.52 -5.92 -8.09
C LEU A 198 5.61 -4.71 -8.34
N LEU A 199 5.97 -3.85 -9.29
CA LEU A 199 5.17 -2.68 -9.71
C LEU A 199 3.92 -3.07 -10.50
N ALA A 200 3.89 -4.29 -11.05
CA ALA A 200 2.72 -4.91 -11.67
C ALA A 200 1.83 -5.68 -10.67
N GLU A 201 2.09 -5.55 -9.36
CA GLU A 201 1.33 -6.23 -8.29
C GLU A 201 1.41 -7.76 -8.38
N ALA A 202 2.58 -8.29 -8.70
CA ALA A 202 2.86 -9.71 -8.55
C ALA A 202 2.51 -10.19 -7.14
N ARG A 203 1.82 -11.32 -7.06
CA ARG A 203 1.43 -11.92 -5.78
C ARG A 203 2.61 -12.67 -5.20
N LEU A 204 2.71 -12.67 -3.87
CA LEU A 204 3.63 -13.55 -3.15
C LEU A 204 3.34 -15.02 -3.54
N PRO A 205 4.32 -15.77 -4.06
CA PRO A 205 4.13 -17.17 -4.40
C PRO A 205 3.69 -18.00 -3.18
N ASP A 206 2.84 -19.00 -3.41
CA ASP A 206 2.19 -19.75 -2.32
C ASP A 206 3.17 -20.61 -1.50
N ASP A 207 4.23 -21.10 -2.12
CA ASP A 207 5.34 -21.81 -1.48
C ASP A 207 6.12 -20.88 -0.54
N VAL A 208 6.44 -19.66 -0.99
CA VAL A 208 7.10 -18.65 -0.15
C VAL A 208 6.18 -18.21 0.97
N ALA A 209 4.90 -17.93 0.67
CA ALA A 209 3.90 -17.58 1.66
C ALA A 209 3.73 -18.68 2.72
N ARG A 210 3.78 -19.95 2.33
CA ARG A 210 3.71 -21.11 3.25
C ARG A 210 4.96 -21.19 4.14
N SER A 211 6.15 -20.99 3.57
CA SER A 211 7.42 -20.97 4.33
C SER A 211 7.47 -19.82 5.34
N TRP A 212 7.01 -18.63 4.95
CA TRP A 212 6.95 -17.51 5.89
C TRP A 212 5.92 -17.74 6.99
N ARG A 213 4.76 -18.33 6.67
CA ARG A 213 3.75 -18.75 7.66
C ARG A 213 4.28 -19.81 8.64
N SER A 214 5.03 -20.80 8.18
CA SER A 214 5.61 -21.81 9.07
C SER A 214 6.63 -21.19 10.02
N THR A 215 7.47 -20.29 9.51
CA THR A 215 8.42 -19.52 10.34
C THR A 215 7.69 -18.72 11.43
N LEU A 216 6.58 -18.07 11.09
CA LEU A 216 5.74 -17.35 12.06
C LEU A 216 5.07 -18.29 13.08
N ALA A 217 4.67 -19.49 12.67
CA ALA A 217 3.98 -20.47 13.51
C ALA A 217 4.93 -21.16 14.51
N GLU A 218 6.13 -21.56 14.06
CA GLU A 218 7.18 -22.13 14.91
C GLU A 218 7.49 -21.21 16.11
N GLN A 219 7.53 -19.89 15.90
CA GLN A 219 7.79 -18.91 16.97
C GLN A 219 6.63 -18.72 17.97
N LYS A 220 5.43 -19.21 17.63
CA LYS A 220 4.24 -19.19 18.49
C LYS A 220 4.04 -20.50 19.25
N ALA A 221 4.78 -21.55 18.92
CA ALA A 221 4.63 -22.87 19.54
C ALA A 221 4.91 -22.85 21.06
N ASP A 222 5.84 -21.99 21.52
CA ASP A 222 6.27 -21.88 22.92
C ASP A 222 5.24 -21.27 23.90
N LYS A 223 4.02 -20.97 23.45
CA LYS A 223 2.97 -20.37 24.30
C LYS A 223 1.70 -21.22 24.29
N GLY A 224 0.98 -21.29 25.43
CA GLY A 224 -0.31 -21.96 25.54
C GLY A 224 -1.34 -21.44 24.54
N TRP A 225 -2.30 -22.29 24.14
CA TRP A 225 -3.23 -22.06 23.03
C TRP A 225 -4.01 -20.74 23.10
N LEU A 226 -4.43 -20.31 24.30
CA LEU A 226 -5.10 -19.02 24.54
C LEU A 226 -4.20 -17.82 24.27
N LYS A 227 -2.91 -17.88 24.66
CA LYS A 227 -1.94 -16.81 24.35
C LYS A 227 -1.66 -16.75 22.85
N ARG A 228 -1.65 -17.88 22.12
CA ARG A 228 -1.43 -17.88 20.66
C ARG A 228 -2.49 -17.08 19.87
N LEU A 229 -3.72 -16.97 20.40
CA LEU A 229 -4.83 -16.28 19.76
C LEU A 229 -4.80 -14.76 19.95
N PHE A 230 -4.28 -14.26 21.09
CA PHE A 230 -4.34 -12.85 21.48
C PHE A 230 -3.00 -12.13 21.55
N ASP A 231 -1.88 -12.81 21.29
CA ASP A 231 -0.54 -12.21 21.43
C ASP A 231 -0.14 -11.36 20.20
N PHE A 232 -0.76 -10.19 20.08
CA PHE A 232 -0.39 -9.13 19.12
C PHE A 232 0.97 -8.49 19.45
N SER A 233 1.54 -8.78 20.64
CA SER A 233 2.80 -8.18 21.11
C SER A 233 4.01 -8.68 20.33
N LYS A 234 4.10 -9.98 20.03
CA LYS A 234 5.19 -10.54 19.18
C LYS A 234 5.03 -10.22 17.70
N GLU A 235 3.88 -9.66 17.29
CA GLU A 235 3.57 -9.32 15.90
C GLU A 235 3.96 -7.87 15.55
N LYS A 236 4.37 -7.07 16.53
CA LYS A 236 4.85 -5.70 16.31
C LYS A 236 6.15 -5.67 15.51
N ASP A 237 7.01 -6.67 15.73
CA ASP A 237 8.35 -6.74 15.13
C ASP A 237 8.37 -7.46 13.77
N LEU A 238 7.22 -7.93 13.29
CA LEU A 238 7.12 -8.59 11.99
C LEU A 238 7.21 -7.55 10.88
N ARG A 239 8.22 -7.67 10.02
CA ARG A 239 8.45 -6.77 8.89
C ARG A 239 8.90 -7.53 7.64
N ILE A 240 8.61 -6.97 6.47
CA ILE A 240 9.13 -7.44 5.19
C ILE A 240 10.16 -6.41 4.74
N GLU A 241 11.43 -6.78 4.81
CA GLU A 241 12.53 -5.94 4.34
C GLU A 241 12.75 -6.15 2.84
N ALA A 242 13.08 -5.06 2.16
CA ALA A 242 13.34 -5.03 0.73
C ALA A 242 14.74 -4.50 0.45
N THR A 243 15.44 -5.20 -0.43
CA THR A 243 16.74 -4.79 -0.96
C THR A 243 16.67 -4.86 -2.48
N LEU A 244 16.99 -3.76 -3.14
CA LEU A 244 17.19 -3.74 -4.59
C LEU A 244 18.52 -4.40 -4.90
N VAL A 245 18.51 -5.36 -5.81
CA VAL A 245 19.70 -6.05 -6.32
C VAL A 245 19.85 -5.67 -7.78
N GLY A 246 20.90 -4.92 -8.07
CA GLY A 246 21.29 -4.50 -9.41
C GLY A 246 21.76 -5.69 -10.26
N ALA A 247 21.83 -5.49 -11.58
CA ALA A 247 22.33 -6.51 -12.51
C ALA A 247 23.83 -6.83 -12.30
N ASP A 248 24.57 -5.90 -11.70
CA ASP A 248 25.97 -5.99 -11.30
C ASP A 248 26.15 -6.62 -9.91
N GLY A 249 25.06 -7.05 -9.26
CA GLY A 249 25.08 -7.58 -7.89
C GLY A 249 25.18 -6.50 -6.81
N SER A 250 25.15 -5.22 -7.17
CA SER A 250 25.09 -4.13 -6.18
C SER A 250 23.79 -4.23 -5.37
N GLU A 251 23.90 -4.11 -4.05
CA GLU A 251 22.75 -4.19 -3.15
C GLU A 251 22.46 -2.80 -2.56
N GLN A 252 21.20 -2.38 -2.68
CA GLN A 252 20.72 -1.14 -2.08
C GLN A 252 19.50 -1.42 -1.20
N ALA A 253 19.63 -1.13 0.10
CA ALA A 253 18.52 -1.28 1.03
C ALA A 253 17.39 -0.30 0.68
N LEU A 254 16.19 -0.83 0.44
CA LEU A 254 14.98 -0.04 0.23
C LEU A 254 14.20 0.16 1.54
N GLY A 255 14.48 -0.65 2.56
CA GLY A 255 13.81 -0.59 3.87
C GLY A 255 12.60 -1.50 3.95
N THR A 256 11.64 -1.18 4.82
CA THR A 256 10.48 -2.05 5.12
C THR A 256 9.32 -1.76 4.17
N LEU A 257 8.82 -2.80 3.48
CA LEU A 257 7.66 -2.71 2.56
C LEU A 257 6.32 -3.15 3.18
N ALA A 258 6.36 -3.91 4.28
CA ALA A 258 5.15 -4.27 5.02
C ALA A 258 5.52 -4.54 6.49
N MET A 259 4.61 -4.25 7.43
CA MET A 259 4.84 -4.42 8.87
C MET A 259 3.58 -4.87 9.62
N GLY A 260 3.74 -5.75 10.61
CA GLY A 260 2.69 -6.29 11.45
C GLY A 260 1.51 -6.85 10.65
N ARG A 261 0.33 -6.22 10.76
CA ARG A 261 -0.90 -6.69 10.10
C ARG A 261 -0.82 -6.64 8.57
N SER A 262 -0.08 -5.70 7.97
CA SER A 262 0.10 -5.66 6.51
C SER A 262 0.99 -6.82 6.03
N ALA A 263 2.06 -7.13 6.74
CA ALA A 263 2.90 -8.31 6.47
C ALA A 263 2.10 -9.62 6.62
N ARG A 264 1.25 -9.74 7.64
CA ARG A 264 0.36 -10.92 7.80
C ARG A 264 -0.62 -11.09 6.63
N ARG A 265 -1.21 -9.99 6.17
CA ARG A 265 -2.13 -10.02 5.02
C ARG A 265 -1.40 -10.46 3.75
N LEU A 266 -0.14 -10.05 3.57
CA LEU A 266 0.67 -10.45 2.42
C LEU A 266 0.81 -11.97 2.30
N MET A 267 0.93 -12.65 3.45
CA MET A 267 1.12 -14.11 3.51
C MET A 267 -0.18 -14.93 3.62
N GLY A 268 -1.35 -14.28 3.59
CA GLY A 268 -2.62 -14.96 3.85
C GLY A 268 -2.74 -15.47 5.30
N ALA A 269 -2.17 -14.75 6.27
CA ALA A 269 -2.14 -15.14 7.68
C ALA A 269 -3.03 -14.26 8.57
N SER A 270 -4.02 -13.56 8.01
CA SER A 270 -4.93 -12.69 8.76
C SER A 270 -6.05 -13.48 9.48
N ALA A 271 -6.80 -12.82 10.36
CA ALA A 271 -7.95 -13.45 11.03
C ALA A 271 -9.03 -13.91 10.03
N LEU A 272 -9.25 -13.13 8.97
CA LEU A 272 -10.19 -13.47 7.91
C LEU A 272 -9.71 -14.69 7.12
N ASP A 273 -8.40 -14.81 6.85
CA ASP A 273 -7.85 -15.97 6.14
C ASP A 273 -7.99 -17.26 6.96
N ARG A 274 -7.89 -17.16 8.29
CA ARG A 274 -8.18 -18.28 9.19
C ARG A 274 -9.65 -18.68 9.15
N ALA A 275 -10.56 -17.72 9.19
CA ALA A 275 -12.00 -18.00 9.10
C ALA A 275 -12.38 -18.63 7.75
N LEU A 276 -11.80 -18.14 6.65
CA LEU A 276 -11.97 -18.75 5.33
C LEU A 276 -11.37 -20.16 5.26
N GLY A 277 -10.25 -20.41 5.96
CA GLY A 277 -9.67 -21.74 6.11
C GLY A 277 -10.61 -22.75 6.76
N TRP A 278 -11.40 -22.33 7.75
CA TRP A 278 -12.43 -23.19 8.36
C TRP A 278 -13.56 -23.53 7.38
N LEU A 279 -13.78 -22.69 6.36
CA LEU A 279 -14.74 -22.90 5.28
C LEU A 279 -14.14 -23.67 4.09
N GLY A 280 -12.93 -24.23 4.23
CA GLY A 280 -12.26 -25.03 3.20
C GLY A 280 -11.44 -24.23 2.17
N PHE A 281 -11.33 -22.91 2.31
CA PHE A 281 -10.50 -22.10 1.40
C PHE A 281 -9.04 -22.09 1.84
N ALA A 282 -8.14 -22.41 0.91
CA ALA A 282 -6.71 -22.34 1.18
C ALA A 282 -6.25 -20.87 1.34
N PRO A 283 -5.42 -20.54 2.35
CA PRO A 283 -4.78 -19.23 2.45
C PRO A 283 -3.71 -19.07 1.36
N HIS A 284 -3.81 -17.99 0.58
CA HIS A 284 -2.91 -17.66 -0.52
C HIS A 284 -2.07 -16.41 -0.26
N GLY A 285 -0.90 -16.35 -0.90
CA GLY A 285 -0.09 -15.14 -0.94
C GLY A 285 -0.80 -14.00 -1.69
N ARG A 286 -0.55 -12.76 -1.25
CA ARG A 286 -1.14 -11.54 -1.83
C ARG A 286 -0.06 -10.64 -2.40
N ALA A 287 -0.46 -9.66 -3.20
CA ALA A 287 0.42 -8.61 -3.69
C ALA A 287 0.65 -7.52 -2.63
N ILE A 288 1.79 -6.82 -2.72
CA ILE A 288 2.03 -5.61 -1.93
C ILE A 288 1.12 -4.51 -2.49
N PRO A 289 0.32 -3.82 -1.66
CA PRO A 289 -0.59 -2.79 -2.15
C PRO A 289 0.18 -1.62 -2.75
N LEU A 290 -0.22 -1.26 -3.96
CA LEU A 290 0.31 -0.15 -4.72
C LEU A 290 -0.80 0.89 -4.90
N ALA A 291 -0.46 2.17 -4.99
CA ALA A 291 -1.39 3.11 -5.62
C ALA A 291 -0.69 3.88 -6.73
N ARG A 292 -1.56 4.29 -7.66
CA ARG A 292 -1.22 4.80 -8.97
C ARG A 292 -1.88 6.15 -9.15
N ARG A 293 -1.22 7.01 -9.91
CA ARG A 293 -1.82 8.19 -10.50
C ARG A 293 -1.26 8.37 -11.90
#